data_AF-A0A1F5AES0-F1
#
_entry.id   AF-A0A1F5AES0-F1
#
_cell.length_a   1.000
_cell.length_b   1.000
_cell.length_c   1.000
_cell.angle_alpha   90.00
_cell.angle_beta   90.00
_cell.angle_gamma   90.00
#
_symmetry.space_group_name_H-M   'P 1'
#
loop_
_entity.id
_entity.type
_entity.pdbx_description
1 polymer ?
#
loop_
_entity_poly.entity_id
_entity_poly.type
_entity_poly.pdbx_seq_one_letter_code
_entity_poly.pdbx_strand_id
1 'polypeptide(L)'
;MRRSRKSIWHVVVSYITRWRIEDVIRFVKQSYHLEDIRCLTYHRLQALMVLVTAAVYFAAVYLGLRMKLRILAGHVLRASKRVSGIPDFRLYALADGIRQFLYGQTQGLTKLLELQSTLPVQPSLFDP
;
A
#
# COMPACT_ATOMS: atom_id res chain seq x y z
N MET A 1 16.31 -32.94 -17.27
CA MET A 1 16.68 -32.23 -16.01
C MET A 1 17.45 -33.18 -15.11
N ARG A 2 18.72 -32.87 -14.77
CA ARG A 2 19.44 -33.65 -13.74
C ARG A 2 18.70 -33.47 -12.41
N ARG A 3 18.32 -34.57 -11.75
CA ARG A 3 17.67 -34.61 -10.43
C ARG A 3 18.65 -34.15 -9.34
N SER A 4 19.04 -32.88 -9.38
CA SER A 4 19.82 -32.23 -8.33
C SER A 4 18.86 -31.56 -7.36
N ARG A 5 19.10 -31.69 -6.06
CA ARG A 5 18.30 -31.01 -5.02
C ARG A 5 18.15 -29.51 -5.30
N LYS A 6 19.17 -28.87 -5.89
CA LYS A 6 19.13 -27.46 -6.31
C LYS A 6 18.07 -27.18 -7.38
N SER A 7 17.90 -28.08 -8.35
CA SER A 7 16.90 -27.92 -9.41
C SER A 7 15.48 -28.09 -8.88
N ILE A 8 15.25 -29.06 -7.98
CA ILE A 8 13.95 -29.26 -7.34
C ILE A 8 13.61 -28.07 -6.44
N TRP A 9 14.57 -27.61 -5.65
CA TRP A 9 14.40 -26.42 -4.80
C TRP A 9 14.08 -25.17 -5.62
N HIS A 10 14.73 -25.00 -6.79
CA HIS A 10 14.41 -23.89 -7.68
C HIS A 10 12.95 -23.93 -8.13
N VAL A 11 12.43 -25.09 -8.54
CA VAL A 11 11.01 -25.24 -8.94
C VAL A 11 10.06 -24.92 -7.78
N VAL A 12 10.37 -25.41 -6.57
CA VAL A 12 9.59 -25.12 -5.36
C VAL A 12 9.58 -23.61 -5.08
N VAL A 13 10.74 -22.96 -5.13
CA VAL A 13 10.84 -21.51 -4.92
C VAL A 13 10.06 -20.74 -5.98
N SER A 14 10.18 -21.10 -7.27
CA SER A 14 9.41 -20.48 -8.35
C SER A 14 7.90 -20.64 -8.17
N TYR A 15 7.46 -21.78 -7.63
CA TYR A 15 6.04 -22.01 -7.35
C TYR A 15 5.55 -21.15 -6.17
N ILE A 16 6.34 -21.06 -5.11
CA ILE A 16 6.03 -20.19 -3.96
C ILE A 16 6.02 -18.71 -4.37
N THR A 17 6.96 -18.26 -5.21
CA THR A 17 6.98 -16.86 -5.68
C THR A 17 5.81 -16.54 -6.60
N ARG A 18 5.39 -17.48 -7.45
CA ARG A 18 4.16 -17.33 -8.24
C ARG A 18 2.94 -17.11 -7.34
N TRP A 19 2.77 -17.95 -6.32
CA TRP A 19 1.63 -17.84 -5.41
C TRP A 19 1.62 -16.50 -4.67
N ARG A 20 2.80 -16.01 -4.30
CA ARG A 20 2.95 -14.68 -3.69
C ARG A 20 2.50 -13.53 -4.58
N ILE A 21 2.69 -13.62 -5.90
CA ILE A 21 2.19 -12.63 -6.87
C ILE A 21 0.66 -12.70 -6.94
N GLU A 22 0.08 -13.90 -6.99
CA GLU A 22 -1.38 -14.08 -7.01
C GLU A 22 -2.03 -13.48 -5.76
N ASP A 23 -1.39 -13.58 -4.59
CA ASP A 23 -1.85 -12.93 -3.37
C ASP A 23 -1.81 -11.40 -3.44
N VAL A 24 -0.79 -10.80 -4.07
CA VAL A 24 -0.76 -9.34 -4.30
C VAL A 24 -1.92 -8.93 -5.21
N ILE A 25 -2.13 -9.67 -6.30
CA ILE A 25 -3.21 -9.38 -7.25
C ILE A 25 -4.58 -9.50 -6.55
N ARG A 26 -4.78 -10.53 -5.74
CA ARG A 26 -6.00 -10.70 -4.93
C ARG A 26 -6.17 -9.55 -3.94
N PHE A 27 -5.11 -9.15 -3.24
CA PHE A 27 -5.12 -8.01 -2.33
C PHE A 27 -5.55 -6.72 -3.02
N VAL A 28 -4.98 -6.43 -4.19
CA VAL A 28 -5.30 -5.21 -4.96
C VAL A 28 -6.75 -5.24 -5.44
N LYS A 29 -7.22 -6.38 -5.96
CA LYS A 29 -8.61 -6.55 -6.39
C LYS A 29 -9.61 -6.39 -5.24
N GLN A 30 -9.37 -7.09 -4.14
CA GLN A 30 -10.31 -7.17 -3.02
C GLN A 30 -10.31 -5.90 -2.15
N SER A 31 -9.14 -5.35 -1.83
CA SER A 31 -9.05 -4.22 -0.88
C SER A 31 -9.60 -2.92 -1.46
N TYR A 32 -9.56 -2.77 -2.78
CA TYR A 32 -10.03 -1.58 -3.49
C TYR A 32 -11.32 -1.82 -4.26
N HIS A 33 -11.93 -3.00 -4.15
CA HIS A 33 -13.14 -3.39 -4.87
C HIS A 33 -13.02 -3.09 -6.38
N LEU A 34 -11.85 -3.36 -6.97
CA LEU A 34 -11.54 -2.93 -8.34
C LEU A 34 -12.46 -3.56 -9.38
N GLU A 35 -13.02 -4.72 -9.07
CA GLU A 35 -13.95 -5.44 -9.96
C GLU A 35 -15.33 -4.74 -10.03
N ASP A 36 -15.66 -3.91 -9.06
CA ASP A 36 -16.91 -3.14 -9.01
C ASP A 36 -16.78 -1.75 -9.65
N ILE A 37 -15.56 -1.27 -9.91
CA ILE A 37 -15.36 0.04 -10.53
C ILE A 37 -15.71 -0.04 -12.01
N ARG A 38 -16.78 0.65 -12.40
CA ARG A 38 -17.21 0.71 -13.80
C ARG A 38 -16.65 1.96 -14.48
N CYS A 39 -15.82 1.74 -15.50
CA CYS A 39 -15.40 2.79 -16.43
C CYS A 39 -16.09 2.56 -17.78
N LEU A 40 -16.58 3.64 -18.39
CA LEU A 40 -17.27 3.58 -19.69
C LEU A 40 -16.36 3.19 -20.87
N THR A 41 -15.04 3.34 -20.72
CA THR A 41 -14.06 3.12 -21.80
C THR A 41 -12.88 2.31 -21.29
N TYR A 42 -12.39 1.38 -22.12
CA TYR A 42 -11.22 0.56 -21.79
C TYR A 42 -9.97 1.39 -21.47
N HIS A 43 -9.73 2.48 -22.19
CA HIS A 43 -8.58 3.35 -21.94
C HIS A 43 -8.62 3.99 -20.55
N ARG A 44 -9.81 4.36 -20.07
CA ARG A 44 -10.00 4.89 -18.70
C ARG A 44 -9.77 3.82 -17.64
N LEU A 45 -10.19 2.58 -17.92
CA LEU A 45 -9.91 1.44 -17.04
C LEU A 45 -8.41 1.16 -16.95
N GLN A 46 -7.68 1.22 -18.07
CA GLN A 46 -6.22 1.09 -18.08
C GLN A 46 -5.54 2.19 -17.27
N ALA A 47 -5.95 3.46 -17.46
CA ALA A 47 -5.41 4.58 -16.71
C ALA A 47 -5.64 4.42 -15.19
N LEU A 48 -6.85 3.99 -14.79
CA LEU A 48 -7.16 3.66 -13.41
C LEU A 48 -6.24 2.56 -12.86
N MET A 49 -6.05 1.48 -13.60
CA MET A 49 -5.17 0.37 -13.18
C MET A 49 -3.72 0.83 -12.99
N VAL A 50 -3.21 1.72 -13.84
CA VAL A 50 -1.87 2.31 -13.69
C VAL A 50 -1.78 3.12 -12.40
N LEU A 51 -2.77 3.99 -12.13
CA LEU A 51 -2.81 4.81 -10.91
C LEU A 51 -2.87 3.96 -9.64
N VAL A 52 -3.75 2.95 -9.62
CA VAL A 52 -3.88 2.03 -8.48
C VAL A 52 -2.58 1.26 -8.26
N THR A 53 -1.97 0.75 -9.32
CA THR A 53 -0.70 0.01 -9.22
C THR A 53 0.42 0.92 -8.71
N ALA A 54 0.49 2.17 -9.16
CA ALA A 54 1.46 3.14 -8.67
C ALA A 54 1.25 3.47 -7.18
N ALA A 55 0.00 3.67 -6.75
CA ALA A 55 -0.33 3.91 -5.35
C ALA A 55 0.00 2.72 -4.45
N VAL A 56 -0.32 1.50 -4.89
CA VAL A 56 0.02 0.25 -4.18
C VAL A 56 1.54 0.06 -4.11
N TYR A 57 2.27 0.32 -5.19
CA TYR A 57 3.73 0.27 -5.20
C TYR A 57 4.33 1.28 -4.23
N PHE A 58 3.84 2.53 -4.23
CA PHE A 58 4.27 3.55 -3.29
C PHE A 58 4.00 3.12 -1.84
N ALA A 59 2.81 2.61 -1.54
CA ALA A 59 2.45 2.12 -0.21
C ALA A 59 3.31 0.92 0.22
N ALA A 60 3.53 -0.04 -0.67
CA ALA A 60 4.25 -1.27 -0.38
C ALA A 60 5.78 -1.08 -0.30
N VAL A 61 6.36 -0.31 -1.22
CA VAL A 61 7.81 -0.15 -1.35
C VAL A 61 8.28 1.10 -0.64
N TYR A 62 7.68 2.26 -0.89
CA TYR A 62 8.16 3.50 -0.27
C TYR A 62 7.77 3.60 1.20
N LEU A 63 6.49 3.34 1.51
CA LEU A 63 6.02 3.28 2.90
C LEU A 63 6.56 2.04 3.63
N GLY A 64 6.68 0.89 2.93
CA GLY A 64 7.28 -0.32 3.47
C GLY A 64 8.79 -0.22 3.74
N LEU A 65 9.57 0.50 2.92
CA LEU A 65 10.99 0.77 3.21
C LEU A 65 11.15 1.79 4.33
N ARG A 66 10.32 2.85 4.34
CA ARG A 66 10.25 3.78 5.48
C ARG A 66 9.61 3.15 6.72
N MET A 67 9.16 1.89 6.69
CA MET A 67 8.58 1.17 7.84
C MET A 67 9.64 0.72 8.86
N LYS A 68 10.94 0.70 8.50
CA LYS A 68 12.04 0.76 9.49
C LYS A 68 11.93 2.00 10.41
N LEU A 69 11.22 3.05 9.96
CA LEU A 69 11.03 4.32 10.64
C LEU A 69 9.78 4.38 11.53
N ARG A 70 8.95 3.33 11.59
CA ARG A 70 7.81 3.33 12.50
C ARG A 70 7.73 2.00 13.24
N ILE A 71 8.53 1.93 14.29
CA ILE A 71 8.16 1.46 15.65
C ILE A 71 6.70 1.87 16.03
N LEU A 72 6.17 2.91 15.38
CA LEU A 72 4.80 3.40 15.42
C LEU A 72 3.78 2.47 14.70
N ALA A 73 4.22 1.60 13.78
CA ALA A 73 3.49 0.41 13.35
C ALA A 73 3.29 -0.58 14.52
N GLY A 74 4.14 -0.54 15.56
CA GLY A 74 4.01 -1.34 16.78
C GLY A 74 2.79 -1.02 17.64
N HIS A 75 2.14 0.14 17.44
CA HIS A 75 0.85 0.48 18.07
C HIS A 75 -0.36 0.02 17.22
N VAL A 76 -0.25 0.08 15.88
CA VAL A 76 -1.22 -0.51 14.95
C VAL A 76 -1.25 -2.04 15.08
N LEU A 77 -0.10 -2.67 15.32
CA LEU A 77 0.04 -4.09 15.65
C LEU A 77 -0.71 -4.51 16.92
N ARG A 78 -0.97 -3.60 17.88
CA ARG A 78 -1.80 -3.90 19.07
C ARG A 78 -3.30 -3.87 18.76
N ALA A 79 -3.73 -3.06 17.80
CA ALA A 79 -5.11 -3.03 17.33
C ALA A 79 -5.43 -4.23 16.43
N SER A 80 -4.51 -4.61 15.54
CA SER A 80 -4.64 -5.77 14.64
C SER A 80 -4.70 -7.12 15.38
N LYS A 81 -4.04 -7.25 16.53
CA LYS A 81 -4.06 -8.47 17.38
C LYS A 81 -5.44 -8.89 17.92
N ARG A 82 -6.46 -8.03 17.87
CA ARG A 82 -7.85 -8.42 18.21
C ARG A 82 -8.62 -9.03 17.03
N VAL A 83 -8.08 -8.92 15.82
CA VAL A 83 -8.70 -9.39 14.57
C VAL A 83 -7.85 -10.49 13.92
N SER A 84 -7.03 -11.21 14.73
CA SER A 84 -6.24 -12.37 14.33
C SER A 84 -7.11 -13.58 13.94
N GLY A 85 -7.82 -13.45 12.83
CA GLY A 85 -8.54 -14.53 12.17
C GLY A 85 -8.12 -14.77 10.72
N ILE A 86 -7.69 -13.75 9.95
CA ILE A 86 -7.49 -13.86 8.48
C ILE A 86 -6.58 -12.72 7.95
N PRO A 87 -5.74 -12.88 6.90
CA PRO A 87 -4.64 -13.82 6.62
C PRO A 87 -3.24 -13.16 6.75
N ASP A 88 -2.16 -13.96 6.68
CA ASP A 88 -0.73 -13.66 6.96
C ASP A 88 -0.03 -12.60 6.06
N PHE A 89 -0.79 -11.86 5.26
CA PHE A 89 -0.25 -11.05 4.17
C PHE A 89 -0.05 -9.58 4.58
N ARG A 90 1.22 -9.18 4.71
CA ARG A 90 1.68 -7.88 5.24
C ARG A 90 1.02 -6.64 4.62
N LEU A 91 0.59 -6.74 3.36
CA LEU A 91 -0.06 -5.63 2.66
C LEU A 91 -1.46 -5.31 3.20
N TYR A 92 -2.21 -6.30 3.71
CA TYR A 92 -3.50 -6.03 4.38
C TYR A 92 -3.31 -5.30 5.71
N ALA A 93 -2.34 -5.72 6.53
CA ALA A 93 -2.04 -5.03 7.79
C ALA A 93 -1.56 -3.59 7.56
N LEU A 94 -0.82 -3.34 6.48
CA LEU A 94 -0.40 -2.01 6.06
C LEU A 94 -1.59 -1.17 5.60
N ALA A 95 -2.47 -1.72 4.76
CA ALA A 95 -3.67 -1.03 4.30
C ALA A 95 -4.62 -0.69 5.45
N ASP A 96 -4.86 -1.64 6.37
CA ASP A 96 -5.70 -1.45 7.53
C ASP A 96 -5.09 -0.43 8.52
N GLY A 97 -3.76 -0.44 8.66
CA GLY A 97 -3.04 0.59 9.43
C GLY A 97 -3.17 1.99 8.84
N ILE A 98 -3.06 2.15 7.52
CA ILE A 98 -3.29 3.42 6.84
C ILE A 98 -4.75 3.87 7.02
N ARG A 99 -5.70 2.94 6.84
CA ARG A 99 -7.13 3.20 7.03
C ARG A 99 -7.38 3.69 8.46
N GLN A 100 -6.93 2.97 9.47
CA GLN A 100 -7.12 3.37 10.86
C GLN A 100 -6.46 4.72 11.18
N PHE A 101 -5.27 4.99 10.63
CA PHE A 101 -4.59 6.27 10.83
C PHE A 101 -5.38 7.45 10.24
N LEU A 102 -5.87 7.31 9.00
CA LEU A 102 -6.61 8.37 8.30
C LEU A 102 -8.02 8.56 8.89
N TYR A 103 -8.77 7.49 9.11
CA TYR A 103 -10.15 7.56 9.62
C TYR A 103 -10.23 7.80 11.13
N GLY A 104 -9.16 7.51 11.88
CA GLY A 104 -9.07 7.81 13.31
C GLY A 104 -8.77 9.29 13.63
N GLN A 105 -8.42 10.10 12.62
CA GLN A 105 -8.03 11.49 12.80
C GLN A 105 -9.25 12.42 12.63
N THR A 106 -9.99 12.65 13.71
CA THR A 106 -11.22 13.49 13.78
C THR A 106 -11.00 14.96 13.45
N GLN A 107 -9.76 15.46 13.53
CA GLN A 107 -9.43 16.83 13.14
C GLN A 107 -9.21 17.00 11.63
N GLY A 108 -9.23 15.93 10.83
CA GLY A 108 -9.08 16.01 9.37
C GLY A 108 -7.72 16.52 8.88
N LEU A 109 -7.61 16.72 7.56
CA LEU A 109 -6.44 17.31 6.88
C LEU A 109 -6.24 18.80 7.17
N THR A 110 -7.16 19.45 7.90
CA THR A 110 -7.10 20.88 8.20
C THR A 110 -5.83 21.24 8.96
N LYS A 111 -5.39 20.41 9.91
CA LYS A 111 -4.10 20.61 10.61
C LYS A 111 -2.87 20.55 9.69
N LEU A 112 -2.94 19.72 8.64
CA LEU A 112 -1.88 19.59 7.64
C LEU A 112 -1.86 20.82 6.71
N LEU A 113 -3.04 21.31 6.33
CA LEU A 113 -3.21 22.54 5.55
C LEU A 113 -2.82 23.79 6.35
N GLU A 114 -3.16 23.82 7.64
CA GLU A 114 -2.73 24.87 8.58
C GLU A 114 -1.20 24.90 8.70
N LEU A 115 -0.55 23.75 8.86
CA LEU A 115 0.92 23.66 8.82
C LEU A 115 1.51 24.17 7.50
N GLN A 116 0.86 23.87 6.36
CA GLN A 116 1.30 24.36 5.06
C GLN A 116 1.16 25.88 4.91
N SER A 117 0.11 26.48 5.50
CA SER A 117 -0.11 27.93 5.50
C SER A 117 0.84 28.73 6.39
N THR A 118 1.53 28.06 7.33
CA THR A 118 2.53 28.71 8.22
C THR A 118 3.93 28.78 7.61
N LEU A 119 4.17 28.11 6.48
CA LEU A 119 5.40 28.31 5.71
C LEU A 119 5.31 29.69 5.04
N PRO A 120 6.31 30.57 5.18
CA PRO A 120 6.28 31.88 4.52
C PRO A 120 6.21 31.65 3.01
N VAL A 121 5.04 31.91 2.44
CA VAL A 121 4.88 31.99 0.98
C VAL A 121 5.71 33.18 0.54
N GLN A 122 6.85 32.93 -0.11
CA GLN A 122 7.69 33.98 -0.68
C GLN A 122 6.84 34.74 -1.71
N PRO A 123 6.43 36.00 -1.47
CA PRO A 123 5.44 36.67 -2.32
C PRO A 123 6.02 37.12 -3.67
N SER A 124 7.34 37.20 -3.78
CA SER A 124 8.08 37.60 -4.97
C SER A 124 9.45 36.92 -4.95
N LEU A 125 9.85 36.31 -6.08
CA LEU A 125 11.23 35.81 -6.26
C LEU A 125 12.17 36.93 -6.74
N PHE A 126 11.62 38.06 -7.17
CA PHE A 126 12.32 39.26 -7.57
C PHE A 126 11.50 40.46 -7.12
N ASP A 127 12.06 41.27 -6.23
CA ASP A 127 11.64 42.66 -6.05
C ASP A 127 12.37 43.52 -7.12
N PRO A 128 11.73 44.57 -7.68
CA PRO A 128 12.27 45.35 -8.79
C PRO A 128 13.55 46.13 -8.45
#